data_AF-A0A9D4SRP0-F1
#
_entry.id   AF-A0A9D4SRP0-F1
#
_cell.length_a   1.000
_cell.length_b   1.000
_cell.length_c   1.000
_cell.angle_alpha   90.00
_cell.angle_beta   90.00
_cell.angle_gamma   90.00
#
_symmetry.space_group_name_H-M   'P 1'
#
loop_
_entity.id
_entity.type
_entity.pdbx_description
1 polymer ?
#
loop_
_entity_poly.entity_id
_entity_poly.type
_entity_poly.pdbx_seq_one_letter_code
_entity_poly.pdbx_strand_id
1 'polypeptide(L)'
;MATSLQHQAACSQRLLKDSGDHDFRYRALPNLSSAQLFFIYYALDNCESGDAVYAGHLGHVLPAPYRVNLAVRHVLEFWDAFQCPDGSTMAQLPLAAACSVVRQDA
;
A
#
# COMPACT_ATOMS: atom_id res chain seq x y z
N MET A 1 -29.92 -15.76 10.70
CA MET A 1 -28.58 -15.29 11.11
C MET A 1 -27.89 -14.71 9.88
N ALA A 2 -28.02 -13.41 9.63
CA ALA A 2 -27.54 -12.77 8.40
C ALA A 2 -27.07 -11.31 8.64
N THR A 3 -26.35 -11.05 9.73
CA THR A 3 -25.97 -9.68 10.16
C THR A 3 -24.49 -9.34 9.99
N SER A 4 -23.64 -10.27 9.55
CA SER A 4 -22.19 -10.04 9.51
C SER A 4 -21.66 -9.42 8.20
N LEU A 5 -22.36 -9.58 7.07
CA LEU A 5 -21.87 -9.09 5.77
C LEU A 5 -22.30 -7.66 5.42
N GLN A 6 -23.33 -7.12 6.09
CA GLN A 6 -23.80 -5.76 5.86
C GLN A 6 -22.96 -4.68 6.56
N HIS A 7 -22.20 -5.03 7.60
CA HIS A 7 -21.34 -4.07 8.32
C HIS A 7 -20.05 -3.71 7.57
N GLN A 8 -19.50 -4.60 6.74
CA GLN A 8 -18.29 -4.33 5.96
C GLN A 8 -18.54 -3.41 4.76
N ALA A 9 -19.68 -3.58 4.08
CA ALA A 9 -20.05 -2.73 2.95
C ALA A 9 -20.33 -1.28 3.37
N ALA A 10 -20.83 -1.06 4.60
CA ALA A 10 -21.14 0.27 5.12
C ALA A 10 -19.88 1.11 5.47
N CYS A 11 -18.78 0.47 5.85
CA CYS A 11 -17.52 1.17 6.13
C CYS A 11 -16.85 1.68 4.83
N SER A 12 -16.95 0.89 3.76
CA SER A 12 -16.37 1.23 2.45
C SER A 12 -17.17 2.31 1.70
N GLN A 13 -18.50 2.32 1.81
CA GLN A 13 -19.35 3.30 1.12
C GLN A 13 -19.39 4.69 1.79
N ARG A 14 -19.00 4.83 3.06
CA ARG A 14 -18.94 6.14 3.75
C ARG A 14 -17.69 6.96 3.42
N LEU A 15 -16.60 6.33 2.97
CA LEU A 15 -15.35 7.03 2.64
C LEU A 15 -15.35 7.65 1.24
N LEU A 16 -16.22 7.20 0.34
CA LEU A 16 -16.27 7.66 -1.06
C LEU A 16 -17.28 8.78 -1.30
N LYS A 17 -18.01 9.23 -0.27
CA LYS A 17 -19.06 10.25 -0.40
C LYS A 17 -18.75 11.48 0.45
N ASP A 18 -17.52 11.97 0.35
CA ASP A 18 -17.23 13.36 0.69
C ASP A 18 -16.47 13.99 -0.47
N SER A 19 -17.24 14.53 -1.41
CA SER A 19 -16.78 15.42 -2.46
C SER A 19 -16.45 16.77 -1.80
N GLY A 20 -15.26 16.86 -1.24
CA GLY A 20 -14.69 18.03 -0.62
C GLY A 20 -13.18 17.81 -0.48
N ASP A 21 -12.40 18.84 -0.72
CA ASP A 21 -10.94 18.89 -0.71
C ASP A 21 -10.36 18.66 0.71
N HIS A 22 -10.70 17.52 1.31
CA HIS A 22 -10.45 17.18 2.70
C HIS A 22 -9.65 15.88 2.78
N ASP A 23 -8.34 16.05 2.83
CA ASP A 23 -7.41 14.97 3.15
C ASP A 23 -7.66 14.49 4.59
N PHE A 24 -8.26 13.30 4.75
CA PHE A 24 -8.54 12.71 6.06
C PHE A 24 -7.23 12.36 6.77
N ARG A 25 -6.89 13.12 7.80
CA ARG A 25 -5.69 12.88 8.60
C ARG A 25 -6.00 12.13 9.89
N TYR A 26 -5.19 11.14 10.19
CA TYR A 26 -5.29 10.42 11.46
C TYR A 26 -4.89 11.34 12.61
N ARG A 27 -5.73 11.43 13.65
CA ARG A 27 -5.54 12.39 14.76
C ARG A 27 -4.15 12.30 15.41
N ALA A 28 -3.60 11.08 15.54
CA ALA A 28 -2.28 10.89 16.15
C ALA A 28 -1.12 11.10 15.17
N LEU A 29 -1.39 11.17 13.86
CA LEU A 29 -0.42 11.37 12.79
C LEU A 29 -0.89 12.48 11.83
N PRO A 30 -1.07 13.72 12.31
CA PRO A 30 -1.67 14.81 11.53
C PRO A 30 -0.78 15.30 10.37
N ASN A 31 0.45 14.80 10.27
CA ASN A 31 1.38 15.14 9.20
C ASN A 31 1.30 14.16 8.03
N LEU A 32 0.52 13.08 8.17
CA LEU A 32 0.35 12.09 7.12
C LEU A 32 -0.97 12.30 6.41
N SER A 33 -0.91 12.29 5.09
CA SER A 33 -2.11 12.27 4.26
C SER A 33 -2.80 10.92 4.30
N SER A 34 -4.08 10.89 3.95
CA SER A 34 -4.85 9.67 3.72
C SER A 34 -4.18 8.72 2.72
N ALA A 35 -3.60 9.26 1.63
CA ALA A 35 -2.83 8.48 0.66
C ALA A 35 -1.58 7.84 1.28
N GLN A 36 -0.82 8.58 2.09
CA GLN A 36 0.35 8.04 2.81
C GLN A 36 -0.08 6.98 3.82
N LEU A 37 -1.17 7.23 4.56
CA LEU A 37 -1.73 6.29 5.53
C LEU A 37 -2.13 4.97 4.87
N PHE A 38 -2.74 5.00 3.67
CA PHE A 38 -3.10 3.79 2.93
C PHE A 38 -1.89 2.84 2.76
N PHE A 39 -0.77 3.36 2.23
CA PHE A 39 0.43 2.55 2.01
C PHE A 39 1.11 2.12 3.30
N ILE A 40 1.05 2.94 4.35
CA ILE A 40 1.54 2.57 5.69
C ILE A 40 0.73 1.40 6.25
N TYR A 41 -0.60 1.46 6.18
CA TYR A 41 -1.45 0.36 6.62
C TYR A 41 -1.20 -0.91 5.79
N TYR A 42 -1.05 -0.79 4.47
CA TYR A 42 -0.65 -1.91 3.62
C TYR A 42 0.66 -2.56 4.06
N ALA A 43 1.69 -1.75 4.37
CA ALA A 43 2.97 -2.26 4.84
C ALA A 43 2.86 -2.91 6.24
N LEU A 44 2.08 -2.32 7.15
CA LEU A 44 1.85 -2.87 8.48
C LEU A 44 1.10 -4.20 8.46
N ASP A 45 0.11 -4.35 7.56
CA ASP A 45 -0.64 -5.60 7.38
C ASP A 45 0.25 -6.75 6.87
N ASN A 46 1.36 -6.42 6.22
CA ASN A 46 2.37 -7.36 5.73
C ASN A 46 3.62 -7.43 6.62
N CYS A 47 3.58 -6.85 7.82
CA CYS A 47 4.71 -6.84 8.73
C CYS A 47 4.91 -8.24 9.33
N GLU A 48 5.93 -8.93 8.85
CA GLU A 48 6.33 -10.26 9.32
C GLU A 48 7.75 -10.18 9.86
N SER A 49 8.00 -10.77 11.03
CA SER A 49 9.35 -10.98 11.56
C SER A 49 9.73 -12.45 11.43
N GLY A 50 10.91 -12.71 10.88
CA GLY A 50 11.46 -14.05 10.74
C GLY A 50 12.94 -14.03 11.05
N ASP A 51 13.46 -15.10 11.65
CA ASP A 51 14.88 -15.28 11.86
C ASP A 51 15.57 -15.89 10.63
N ALA A 52 16.89 -16.06 10.70
CA ALA A 52 17.66 -16.65 9.59
C ALA A 52 17.25 -18.09 9.28
N VAL A 53 16.75 -18.83 10.27
CA VAL A 53 16.27 -20.21 10.10
C VAL A 53 14.98 -20.20 9.28
N TYR A 54 14.02 -19.36 9.66
CA TYR A 54 12.78 -19.13 8.91
C TYR A 54 13.07 -18.69 7.47
N ALA A 55 14.02 -17.78 7.27
CA ALA A 55 14.43 -17.34 5.94
C ALA A 55 14.98 -18.48 5.06
N GLY A 56 15.71 -19.43 5.67
CA GLY A 56 16.20 -20.63 4.98
C GLY A 56 15.12 -21.62 4.56
N HIS A 57 13.89 -21.48 5.09
CA HIS A 57 12.74 -22.33 4.78
C HIS A 57 11.70 -21.66 3.87
N LEU A 58 11.91 -20.40 3.48
CA LEU A 58 11.09 -19.71 2.49
C LEU A 58 11.35 -20.32 1.10
N GLY A 59 10.68 -21.42 0.76
CA GLY A 59 10.91 -22.14 -0.50
C GLY A 59 10.74 -21.25 -1.74
N HIS A 60 9.49 -21.00 -2.15
CA HIS A 60 9.18 -20.14 -3.30
C HIS A 60 8.60 -18.77 -2.91
N VAL A 61 8.43 -18.53 -1.61
CA VAL A 61 7.84 -17.28 -1.11
C VAL A 61 8.93 -16.23 -0.98
N LEU A 62 8.71 -15.07 -1.59
CA LEU A 62 9.61 -13.94 -1.44
C LEU A 62 9.66 -13.48 0.03
N PRO A 63 10.84 -13.10 0.56
CA PRO A 63 10.92 -12.54 1.90
C PRO A 63 10.01 -11.32 2.06
N ALA A 64 9.46 -11.12 3.26
CA ALA A 64 8.49 -10.06 3.53
C ALA A 64 8.89 -8.67 3.02
N PRO A 65 10.15 -8.19 3.17
CA PRO A 65 10.56 -6.90 2.63
C PRO A 65 10.39 -6.80 1.11
N TYR A 66 10.62 -7.89 0.37
CA TYR A 66 10.46 -7.91 -1.08
C TYR A 66 8.99 -7.89 -1.48
N ARG A 67 8.12 -8.60 -0.76
CA ARG A 67 6.67 -8.60 -1.04
C ARG A 67 6.05 -7.21 -0.91
N VAL A 68 6.53 -6.40 0.03
CA VAL A 68 6.04 -5.02 0.22
C VAL A 68 6.74 -4.07 -0.75
N ASN A 69 8.07 -4.01 -0.71
CA ASN A 69 8.83 -2.96 -1.42
C ASN A 69 8.80 -3.13 -2.93
N LEU A 70 8.84 -4.37 -3.45
CA LEU A 70 8.74 -4.56 -4.91
C LEU A 70 7.36 -4.19 -5.41
N ALA A 71 6.30 -4.58 -4.70
CA ALA A 71 4.92 -4.29 -5.12
C ALA A 71 4.66 -2.79 -5.23
N VAL A 72 4.96 -2.01 -4.18
CA VAL A 72 4.64 -0.58 -4.16
C VAL A 72 5.50 0.25 -5.11
N ARG A 73 6.70 -0.22 -5.48
CA ARG A 73 7.55 0.48 -6.48
C ARG A 73 6.98 0.51 -7.89
N HIS A 74 6.06 -0.41 -8.20
CA HIS A 74 5.40 -0.45 -9.51
C HIS A 74 4.07 0.33 -9.54
N VAL A 75 3.68 0.96 -8.42
CA VAL A 75 2.43 1.70 -8.28
C VAL A 75 2.73 3.19 -8.33
N LEU A 76 2.17 3.91 -9.31
CA LEU A 76 2.45 5.35 -9.48
C LEU A 76 1.90 6.18 -8.32
N GLU A 77 0.77 5.78 -7.77
CA GLU A 77 0.12 6.43 -6.64
C GLU A 77 1.00 6.40 -5.37
N PHE A 78 1.88 5.40 -5.24
CA PHE A 78 2.86 5.36 -4.15
C PHE A 78 3.89 6.49 -4.30
N TRP A 79 4.37 6.71 -5.53
CA TRP A 79 5.29 7.80 -5.82
C TRP A 79 4.63 9.16 -5.55
N ASP A 80 3.39 9.35 -6.02
CA ASP A 80 2.66 10.61 -5.80
C ASP A 80 2.45 10.90 -4.30
N ALA A 81 2.27 9.85 -3.48
CA ALA A 81 2.09 9.98 -2.04
C ALA A 81 3.37 10.30 -1.25
N PHE A 82 4.53 9.77 -1.66
CA PHE A 82 5.78 9.85 -0.87
C PHE A 82 6.90 10.66 -1.51
N GLN A 83 6.86 10.90 -2.82
CA GLN A 83 7.84 11.71 -3.58
C GLN A 83 9.29 11.40 -3.17
N CYS A 84 9.65 10.12 -3.17
CA CYS A 84 10.96 9.67 -2.68
C CYS A 84 12.09 10.35 -3.49
N PRO A 85 13.26 10.67 -2.91
CA PRO A 85 14.34 11.28 -3.68
C PRO A 85 14.87 10.38 -4.79
N ASP A 86 15.35 10.99 -5.88
CA ASP A 86 16.05 10.29 -6.94
C ASP A 86 17.27 9.53 -6.40
N GLY A 87 17.49 8.32 -6.91
CA GLY A 87 18.55 7.42 -6.45
C GLY A 87 18.24 6.67 -5.14
N SER A 88 17.11 6.96 -4.48
CA SER A 88 16.65 6.11 -3.37
C SER A 88 16.17 4.75 -3.86
N THR A 89 16.22 3.72 -3.00
CA THR A 89 15.73 2.37 -3.32
C THR A 89 14.25 2.35 -3.71
N MET A 90 13.47 3.32 -3.22
CA MET A 90 12.04 3.48 -3.47
C MET A 90 11.75 4.60 -4.47
N ALA A 91 12.76 5.08 -5.20
CA ALA A 91 12.57 6.07 -6.25
C ALA A 91 11.63 5.54 -7.34
N GLN A 92 10.94 6.46 -8.02
CA GLN A 92 10.04 6.14 -9.12
C GLN A 92 10.77 5.28 -10.16
N LEU A 93 10.14 4.18 -10.56
CA LEU A 93 10.59 3.46 -11.73
C LEU A 93 10.25 4.27 -12.99
N PRO A 94 11.12 4.30 -14.01
CA PRO A 94 10.73 4.79 -15.32
C PRO A 94 9.45 4.08 -15.78
N LEU A 95 8.53 4.79 -16.44
CA LEU A 95 7.24 4.21 -16.87
C LEU A 95 7.39 2.92 -17.69
N ALA A 96 8.44 2.82 -18.51
CA ALA A 96 8.75 1.62 -19.29
C ALA A 96 9.21 0.41 -18.43
N ALA A 97 9.61 0.64 -17.19
CA ALA A 97 10.04 -0.38 -16.23
C ALA A 97 8.98 -0.67 -15.15
N ALA A 98 7.86 0.07 -15.12
CA ALA A 98 6.74 -0.22 -14.26
C ALA A 98 5.97 -1.44 -14.81
N CYS A 99 5.70 -2.42 -13.95
CA CYS A 99 4.97 -3.63 -14.31
C CYS A 99 3.56 -3.56 -13.75
N SER A 100 2.55 -3.84 -14.58
CA SER A 100 1.16 -4.02 -14.12
C SER A 100 0.64 -5.38 -14.55
N VAL A 101 -0.02 -6.07 -13.61
CA VAL A 101 -0.74 -7.32 -13.88
C VAL A 101 -2.19 -7.05 -14.28
N VAL A 102 -2.74 -5.90 -13.87
CA VAL A 102 -4.08 -5.46 -14.22
C VAL A 102 -4.01 -4.70 -15.54
N ARG A 103 -4.81 -5.11 -16.52
CA ARG A 103 -4.99 -4.32 -17.75
C ARG A 103 -5.53 -2.95 -17.38
N GLN A 104 -4.74 -1.91 -17.62
CA GLN A 104 -5.23 -0.54 -17.67
C GLN A 104 -5.85 -0.37 -19.07
N ASP A 105 -7.09 -0.81 -19.25
CA ASP A 105 -7.83 -0.51 -20.47
C ASP A 105 -8.15 1.00 -20.44
N ALA A 106 -7.64 1.71 -21.46
CA ALA A 106 -7.78 3.16 -21.64
C ALA A 106 -9.17 3.56 -22.14
#